data_AF-A0A139A056-F1
#
_entry.id   AF-A0A139A056-F1
#
_cell.length_a   1.000
_cell.length_b   1.000
_cell.length_c   1.000
_cell.angle_alpha   90.00
_cell.angle_beta   90.00
_cell.angle_gamma   90.00
#
_symmetry.space_group_name_H-M   'P 1'
#
loop_
_entity.id
_entity.type
_entity.pdbx_description
1 polymer ?
#
loop_
_entity_poly.entity_id
_entity_poly.type
_entity_poly.pdbx_seq_one_letter_code
_entity_poly.pdbx_strand_id
1 'polypeptide(L)'
;MTYSGVSVTVTDADIIKSRSFPVIMLQEIGMCVLLIASEMYILVPSPCLPAWHAIGLHLGLSLVYYALILRAVFLALRLKVNHLLLLHHADRNASSGQVTTAQEPGRSLSFVERSLLRHKLVLFIAVLSVGLGMIVFAAKSDGVCLYPGGYFDTLPTLTALTVSFFVFGITALWLLRTLEDTHNIRKDLMVAITVGLVTTTMGGVWAYMGLDFITPEMPRYFNSATLVPWWISIVNTTAVVLPCARAWAVVRRKRQALHGSGAEDANDMLFAKMLNRNDNVGIDIWQELKVFAVKDFAIESTLFLEELDRLQEDTIKKILLARKAADERTACGFRRESARRASNHGSGLGLTSPSLSATGSGITRAKCPPPWQKYMVESESLTPVPKETVEKWKRIHDNYVRSGAPNELNLSFAVAENVRVMVAEGTFTIGMFDQCREETIKLLFENTFQRTSSEFMNARESDLTVKKHILASQAVAEPTVSAAMPFS
;
A
#
# COMPACT_ATOMS: atom_id res chain seq x y z
N MET A 1 10.92 19.88 20.29
CA MET A 1 10.96 18.40 20.19
C MET A 1 10.43 18.04 18.81
N THR A 2 11.34 17.69 17.91
CA THR A 2 11.05 17.32 16.51
C THR A 2 10.61 15.86 16.47
N TYR A 3 9.35 15.62 16.10
CA TYR A 3 8.83 14.28 15.82
C TYR A 3 9.35 13.83 14.46
N SER A 4 10.12 12.74 14.47
CA SER A 4 10.55 12.00 13.28
C SER A 4 9.33 11.40 12.59
N GLY A 5 8.97 11.96 11.44
CA GLY A 5 7.88 11.46 10.59
C GLY A 5 8.22 10.10 10.02
N VAL A 6 7.46 9.08 10.41
CA VAL A 6 7.46 7.78 9.74
C VAL A 6 6.57 7.91 8.51
N SER A 7 7.19 7.96 7.34
CA SER A 7 6.51 7.91 6.04
C SER A 7 5.91 6.53 5.84
N VAL A 8 4.61 6.38 6.13
CA VAL A 8 3.87 5.18 5.72
C VAL A 8 3.37 5.37 4.29
N THR A 9 3.66 4.36 3.51
CA THR A 9 3.58 4.28 2.07
C THR A 9 2.14 4.34 1.56
N VAL A 10 1.85 5.38 0.77
CA VAL A 10 0.70 5.54 -0.14
C VAL A 10 0.61 4.42 -1.21
N THR A 11 1.53 3.46 -1.18
CA THR A 11 1.76 2.47 -2.24
C THR A 11 0.58 1.54 -2.48
N ASP A 12 -0.16 1.09 -1.47
CA ASP A 12 -1.12 0.00 -1.69
C ASP A 12 -2.49 0.47 -2.21
N ALA A 13 -2.82 1.75 -2.01
CA ALA A 13 -4.09 2.32 -2.48
C ALA A 13 -4.00 2.86 -3.93
N ASP A 14 -2.80 3.28 -4.37
CA ASP A 14 -2.59 3.80 -5.73
C ASP A 14 -2.20 2.72 -6.75
N ILE A 15 -1.70 1.56 -6.29
CA ILE A 15 -1.46 0.40 -7.16
C ILE A 15 -2.77 -0.08 -7.84
N ILE A 16 -3.93 0.11 -7.20
CA ILE A 16 -5.23 -0.38 -7.68
C ILE A 16 -6.01 0.70 -8.45
N LYS A 17 -5.70 1.99 -8.27
CA LYS A 17 -6.36 3.10 -8.99
C LYS A 17 -5.73 3.45 -10.34
N SER A 18 -4.67 2.76 -10.74
CA SER A 18 -4.12 2.94 -12.08
C SER A 18 -5.17 2.54 -13.13
N ARG A 19 -5.51 3.49 -14.00
CA ARG A 19 -6.46 3.39 -15.12
C ARG A 19 -6.13 2.23 -16.10
N SER A 20 -5.05 1.50 -15.86
CA SER A 20 -4.58 0.33 -16.58
C SER A 20 -5.30 -0.98 -16.24
N PHE A 21 -6.06 -1.11 -15.15
CA PHE A 21 -6.74 -2.39 -14.83
C PHE A 21 -7.66 -2.93 -15.95
N PRO A 22 -8.62 -2.15 -16.51
CA PRO A 22 -9.47 -2.65 -17.59
C PRO A 22 -8.71 -2.90 -18.90
N VAL A 23 -7.66 -2.12 -19.18
CA VAL A 23 -6.78 -2.31 -20.35
C VAL A 23 -5.99 -3.61 -20.22
N ILE A 24 -5.45 -3.88 -19.04
CA ILE A 24 -4.75 -5.12 -18.70
C ILE A 24 -5.70 -6.33 -18.81
N MET A 25 -6.93 -6.20 -18.32
CA MET A 25 -7.96 -7.26 -18.46
C MET A 25 -8.35 -7.52 -19.93
N LEU A 26 -8.49 -6.47 -20.73
CA LEU A 26 -8.81 -6.62 -22.17
C LEU A 26 -7.66 -7.30 -22.93
N GLN A 27 -6.41 -6.97 -22.57
CA GLN A 27 -5.22 -7.62 -23.11
C GLN A 27 -5.19 -9.12 -22.75
N GLU A 28 -5.52 -9.49 -21.51
CA GLU A 28 -5.62 -10.90 -21.11
C GLU A 28 -6.69 -11.66 -21.89
N ILE A 29 -7.87 -11.05 -22.08
CA ILE A 29 -8.95 -11.64 -22.89
C ILE A 29 -8.47 -11.87 -24.33
N GLY A 30 -7.79 -10.88 -24.93
CA GLY A 30 -7.23 -11.01 -26.28
C GLY A 30 -6.20 -12.14 -26.40
N MET A 31 -5.30 -12.28 -25.42
CA MET A 31 -4.32 -13.37 -25.39
C MET A 31 -4.98 -14.74 -25.24
N CYS A 32 -6.02 -14.86 -24.39
CA CYS A 32 -6.79 -16.10 -24.26
C CYS A 32 -7.51 -16.50 -25.55
N VAL A 33 -8.11 -15.53 -26.26
CA VAL A 33 -8.78 -15.79 -27.56
C VAL A 33 -7.76 -16.28 -28.60
N LEU A 34 -6.59 -15.67 -28.65
CA LEU A 34 -5.51 -16.07 -29.55
C LEU A 34 -4.97 -17.47 -29.22
N LEU A 35 -4.84 -17.80 -27.94
CA LEU A 35 -4.44 -19.13 -27.47
C LEU A 35 -5.44 -20.19 -27.98
N ILE A 36 -6.73 -19.94 -27.78
CA ILE A 36 -7.80 -20.82 -28.25
C ILE A 36 -7.75 -20.95 -29.78
N ALA A 37 -7.56 -19.85 -30.51
CA ALA A 37 -7.44 -19.87 -31.97
C ALA A 37 -6.23 -20.69 -32.45
N SER A 38 -5.08 -20.61 -31.76
CA SER A 38 -3.91 -21.42 -32.10
C SER A 38 -4.12 -22.92 -31.86
N GLU A 39 -4.81 -23.29 -30.78
CA GLU A 39 -5.13 -24.68 -30.47
C GLU A 39 -6.18 -25.25 -31.46
N MET A 40 -7.18 -24.46 -31.82
CA MET A 40 -8.14 -24.84 -32.85
C MET A 40 -7.48 -25.04 -34.22
N TYR A 41 -6.41 -24.32 -34.52
CA TYR A 41 -5.66 -24.45 -35.76
C TYR A 41 -4.86 -25.76 -35.82
N ILE A 42 -4.30 -26.22 -34.68
CA ILE A 42 -3.58 -27.51 -34.58
C ILE A 42 -4.52 -28.70 -34.83
N LEU A 43 -5.81 -28.56 -34.50
CA LEU A 43 -6.82 -29.61 -34.64
C LEU A 43 -7.33 -29.83 -36.08
N VAL A 44 -6.93 -29.01 -37.06
CA VAL A 44 -7.37 -29.15 -38.45
C VAL A 44 -6.31 -29.93 -39.27
N PRO A 45 -6.53 -31.22 -39.59
CA PRO A 45 -5.60 -31.99 -40.39
C PRO A 45 -5.63 -31.49 -41.85
N SER A 46 -4.52 -30.91 -42.33
CA SER A 46 -4.37 -30.47 -43.73
C SER A 46 -3.12 -31.09 -44.38
N PRO A 47 -3.21 -31.67 -45.58
CA PRO A 47 -2.07 -32.31 -46.26
C PRO A 47 -0.95 -31.34 -46.69
N CYS A 48 -1.12 -30.03 -46.54
CA CYS A 48 -0.11 -29.00 -46.86
C CYS A 48 0.78 -28.60 -45.67
N LEU A 49 0.83 -29.44 -44.63
CA LEU A 49 1.37 -29.19 -43.29
C LEU A 49 2.74 -28.45 -43.18
N PRO A 50 3.76 -28.69 -44.03
CA PRO A 50 5.10 -28.10 -43.80
C PRO A 50 5.15 -26.59 -43.98
N ALA A 51 4.53 -26.07 -45.04
CA ALA A 51 4.49 -24.62 -45.30
C ALA A 51 3.63 -23.90 -44.25
N TRP A 52 2.52 -24.53 -43.83
CA TRP A 52 1.64 -23.99 -42.81
C TRP A 52 2.23 -24.05 -41.39
N HIS A 53 3.08 -25.04 -41.08
CA HIS A 53 3.84 -25.07 -39.82
C HIS A 53 4.92 -23.98 -39.78
N ALA A 54 5.62 -23.72 -40.89
CA ALA A 54 6.56 -22.60 -40.97
C ALA A 54 5.85 -21.25 -40.81
N ILE A 55 4.68 -21.08 -41.46
CA ILE A 55 3.84 -19.87 -41.30
C ILE A 55 3.32 -19.74 -39.86
N GLY A 56 2.85 -20.83 -39.26
CA GLY A 56 2.37 -20.86 -37.88
C GLY A 56 3.47 -20.55 -36.86
N LEU A 57 4.68 -21.08 -37.06
CA LEU A 57 5.86 -20.78 -36.23
C LEU A 57 6.26 -19.31 -36.38
N HIS A 58 6.30 -18.79 -37.61
CA HIS A 58 6.61 -17.37 -37.87
C HIS A 58 5.56 -16.42 -37.29
N LEU A 59 4.28 -16.74 -37.43
CA LEU A 59 3.19 -15.98 -36.81
C LEU A 59 3.27 -16.04 -35.29
N GLY A 60 3.52 -17.23 -34.71
CA GLY A 60 3.70 -17.41 -33.27
C GLY A 60 4.87 -16.61 -32.71
N LEU A 61 6.05 -16.69 -33.34
CA LEU A 61 7.23 -15.91 -32.96
C LEU A 61 7.00 -14.40 -33.14
N SER A 62 6.32 -13.99 -34.22
CA SER A 62 5.97 -12.59 -34.46
C SER A 62 4.97 -12.08 -33.40
N LEU A 63 4.03 -12.92 -32.98
CA LEU A 63 3.09 -12.61 -31.90
C LEU A 63 3.74 -12.53 -30.53
N VAL A 64 4.67 -13.45 -30.22
CA VAL A 64 5.48 -13.37 -28.99
C VAL A 64 6.29 -12.09 -28.97
N TYR A 65 6.94 -11.77 -30.08
CA TYR A 65 7.73 -10.55 -30.21
C TYR A 65 6.86 -9.30 -30.09
N TYR A 66 5.69 -9.29 -30.72
CA TYR A 66 4.70 -8.23 -30.60
C TYR A 66 4.19 -8.09 -29.16
N ALA A 67 3.90 -9.19 -28.46
CA ALA A 67 3.47 -9.19 -27.07
C ALA A 67 4.56 -8.67 -26.13
N LEU A 68 5.82 -9.03 -26.36
CA LEU A 68 6.97 -8.53 -25.61
C LEU A 68 7.20 -7.03 -25.86
N ILE A 69 7.08 -6.56 -27.11
CA ILE A 69 7.17 -5.13 -27.46
C ILE A 69 6.02 -4.36 -26.82
N LEU A 70 4.78 -4.81 -26.98
CA LEU A 70 3.62 -4.18 -26.33
C LEU A 70 3.81 -4.10 -24.83
N ARG A 71 4.27 -5.17 -24.20
CA ARG A 71 4.54 -5.20 -22.75
C ARG A 71 5.66 -4.24 -22.36
N ALA A 72 6.73 -4.13 -23.16
CA ALA A 72 7.79 -3.16 -22.93
C ALA A 72 7.31 -1.71 -23.09
N VAL A 73 6.47 -1.45 -24.10
CA VAL A 73 5.83 -0.14 -24.34
C VAL A 73 4.90 0.21 -23.18
N PHE A 74 4.04 -0.70 -22.74
CA PHE A 74 3.15 -0.48 -21.61
C PHE A 74 3.90 -0.29 -20.29
N LEU A 75 5.01 -1.01 -20.09
CA LEU A 75 5.87 -0.80 -18.93
C LEU A 75 6.51 0.60 -18.98
N ALA A 76 7.01 1.02 -20.14
CA ALA A 76 7.55 2.36 -20.34
C ALA A 76 6.49 3.46 -20.13
N LEU A 77 5.26 3.23 -20.60
CA LEU A 77 4.14 4.13 -20.44
C LEU A 77 3.71 4.22 -18.97
N ARG A 78 3.65 3.10 -18.25
CA ARG A 78 3.40 3.04 -16.80
C ARG A 78 4.46 3.78 -16.02
N LEU A 79 5.74 3.60 -16.35
CA LEU A 79 6.84 4.35 -15.73
C LEU A 79 6.72 5.85 -15.99
N LYS A 80 6.33 6.26 -17.21
CA LYS A 80 6.14 7.67 -17.57
C LYS A 80 4.94 8.30 -16.87
N VAL A 81 3.83 7.58 -16.76
CA VAL A 81 2.64 8.03 -16.00
C VAL A 81 2.97 8.17 -14.52
N ASN A 82 3.65 7.18 -13.92
CA ASN A 82 4.08 7.27 -12.52
C ASN A 82 5.01 8.47 -12.30
N HIS A 83 5.92 8.75 -13.22
CA HIS A 83 6.78 9.94 -13.16
C HIS A 83 5.96 11.24 -13.22
N LEU A 84 4.98 11.34 -14.11
CA LEU A 84 4.10 12.51 -14.21
C LEU A 84 3.24 12.70 -12.96
N LEU A 85 2.75 11.61 -12.36
CA LEU A 85 1.99 11.67 -11.10
C LEU A 85 2.86 12.16 -9.94
N LEU A 86 4.11 11.71 -9.87
CA LEU A 86 5.07 12.19 -8.87
C LEU A 86 5.39 13.68 -9.05
N LEU A 87 5.56 14.15 -10.29
CA LEU A 87 5.74 15.58 -10.58
C LEU A 87 4.50 16.39 -10.16
N HIS A 88 3.31 15.91 -10.50
CA HIS A 88 2.07 16.59 -10.13
C HIS A 88 1.88 16.68 -8.61
N HIS A 89 2.22 15.63 -7.87
CA HIS A 89 2.23 15.66 -6.41
C HIS A 89 3.27 16.63 -5.84
N ALA A 90 4.46 16.71 -6.44
CA ALA A 90 5.49 17.66 -6.04
C ALA A 90 5.05 19.11 -6.26
N ASP A 91 4.42 19.41 -7.41
CA ASP A 91 3.88 20.74 -7.72
C ASP A 91 2.74 21.11 -6.77
N ARG A 92 1.88 20.14 -6.42
CA ARG A 92 0.77 20.39 -5.48
C ARG A 92 1.28 20.74 -4.08
N ASN A 93 2.33 20.06 -3.63
CA ASN A 93 3.00 20.37 -2.36
C ASN A 93 3.77 21.70 -2.40
N ALA A 94 4.30 22.10 -3.56
CA ALA A 94 4.91 23.42 -3.74
C ALA A 94 3.85 24.54 -3.72
N SER A 95 2.67 24.27 -4.30
CA SER A 95 1.56 25.25 -4.37
C SER A 95 0.79 25.43 -3.06
N SER A 96 0.82 24.46 -2.14
CA SER A 96 0.13 24.56 -0.86
C SER A 96 0.80 25.52 0.14
N GLY A 97 1.90 26.17 -0.22
CA GLY A 97 2.56 27.20 0.60
C GLY A 97 3.06 26.69 1.96
N GLN A 98 3.07 25.37 2.17
CA GLN A 98 3.53 24.76 3.40
C GLN A 98 5.06 24.75 3.37
N VAL A 99 5.65 25.89 3.78
CA VAL A 99 7.09 26.05 3.99
C VAL A 99 7.52 25.10 5.09
N THR A 100 7.84 23.86 4.72
CA THR A 100 8.47 22.89 5.60
C THR A 100 9.94 23.26 5.72
N THR A 101 10.29 24.05 6.75
CA THR A 101 11.65 24.49 7.06
C THR A 101 12.59 23.37 7.56
N ALA A 102 12.35 22.12 7.18
CA ALA A 102 13.22 20.99 7.45
C ALA A 102 13.12 20.00 6.30
N GLN A 103 13.60 20.41 5.13
CA GLN A 103 13.86 19.51 4.03
C GLN A 103 15.09 18.68 4.41
N GLU A 104 14.87 17.56 5.11
CA GLU A 104 15.83 16.47 5.04
C GLU A 104 16.06 16.17 3.55
N PRO A 105 17.32 16.00 3.11
CA PRO A 105 17.63 15.62 1.74
C PRO A 105 17.11 14.20 1.51
N GLY A 106 15.80 14.09 1.27
CA GLY A 106 15.15 12.89 0.79
C GLY A 106 15.90 12.49 -0.46
N ARG A 107 16.53 11.32 -0.40
CA ARG A 107 17.31 10.70 -1.47
C ARG A 107 16.54 10.81 -2.78
N SER A 108 16.80 11.89 -3.53
CA SER A 108 16.51 11.92 -4.94
C SER A 108 17.26 10.72 -5.49
N LEU A 109 16.54 9.76 -6.09
CA LEU A 109 17.15 8.65 -6.82
C LEU A 109 18.30 9.26 -7.63
N SER A 110 19.51 8.87 -7.23
CA SER A 110 20.71 9.60 -7.60
C SER A 110 20.76 9.65 -9.13
N PHE A 111 21.29 10.73 -9.69
CA PHE A 111 21.49 10.82 -11.14
C PHE A 111 22.14 9.54 -11.71
N VAL A 112 22.96 8.87 -10.90
CA VAL A 112 23.58 7.56 -11.15
C VAL A 112 22.56 6.44 -11.34
N GLU A 113 21.54 6.30 -10.49
CA GLU A 113 20.51 5.25 -10.64
C GLU A 113 19.64 5.46 -11.88
N ARG A 114 19.30 6.72 -12.20
CA ARG A 114 18.59 7.05 -13.45
C ARG A 114 19.43 6.76 -14.69
N SER A 115 20.72 7.06 -14.64
CA SER A 115 21.67 6.72 -15.70
C SER A 115 21.82 5.20 -15.84
N LEU A 116 21.95 4.48 -14.73
CA LEU A 116 22.08 3.02 -14.73
C LEU A 116 20.87 2.33 -15.35
N LEU A 117 19.65 2.80 -15.03
CA LEU A 117 18.41 2.25 -15.60
C LEU A 117 18.34 2.49 -17.12
N ARG A 118 18.76 3.68 -17.59
CA ARG A 118 18.82 3.99 -19.03
C ARG A 118 19.83 3.10 -19.76
N HIS A 119 21.03 2.90 -19.22
CA HIS A 119 22.04 2.05 -19.83
C HIS A 119 21.59 0.59 -19.89
N LYS A 120 20.97 0.08 -18.81
CA LYS A 120 20.39 -1.26 -18.78
C LYS A 120 19.25 -1.44 -19.81
N LEU A 121 18.40 -0.43 -19.97
CA LEU A 121 17.33 -0.45 -20.97
C LEU A 121 17.88 -0.42 -22.41
N VAL A 122 18.87 0.45 -22.68
CA VAL A 122 19.52 0.54 -24.00
C VAL A 122 20.21 -0.78 -24.34
N LEU A 123 20.92 -1.39 -23.39
CA LEU A 123 21.53 -2.70 -23.58
C LEU A 123 20.48 -3.77 -23.90
N PHE A 124 19.35 -3.76 -23.19
CA PHE A 124 18.25 -4.69 -23.44
C PHE A 124 17.63 -4.51 -24.83
N ILE A 125 17.38 -3.27 -25.25
CA ILE A 125 16.87 -2.95 -26.61
C ILE A 125 17.89 -3.37 -27.68
N ALA A 126 19.18 -3.11 -27.46
CA ALA A 126 20.23 -3.51 -28.37
C ALA A 126 20.27 -5.03 -28.55
N VAL A 127 20.18 -5.80 -27.47
CA VAL A 127 20.13 -7.27 -27.51
C VAL A 127 18.88 -7.76 -28.26
N LEU A 128 17.71 -7.16 -28.02
CA LEU A 128 16.49 -7.51 -28.78
C LEU A 128 16.62 -7.19 -30.27
N SER A 129 17.24 -6.05 -30.61
CA SER A 129 17.43 -5.64 -32.01
C SER A 129 18.36 -6.58 -32.78
N VAL A 130 19.37 -7.17 -32.12
CA VAL A 130 20.22 -8.21 -32.72
C VAL A 130 19.40 -9.47 -33.02
N GLY A 131 18.55 -9.90 -32.09
CA GLY A 131 17.63 -11.03 -32.32
C GLY A 131 16.67 -10.77 -33.49
N LEU A 132 16.11 -9.57 -33.58
CA LEU A 132 15.25 -9.16 -34.70
C LEU A 132 16.03 -9.12 -36.03
N GLY A 133 17.25 -8.59 -36.01
CA GLY A 133 18.13 -8.57 -37.17
C GLY A 133 18.42 -9.98 -37.70
N MET A 134 18.65 -10.94 -36.81
CA MET A 134 18.85 -12.35 -37.18
C MET A 134 17.58 -12.98 -37.78
N ILE A 135 16.39 -12.67 -37.25
CA ILE A 135 15.11 -13.13 -37.80
C ILE A 135 14.88 -12.56 -39.20
N VAL A 136 15.10 -11.25 -39.38
CA VAL A 136 14.94 -10.58 -40.68
C VAL A 136 15.97 -11.09 -41.69
N PHE A 137 17.22 -11.32 -41.25
CA PHE A 137 18.26 -11.90 -42.10
C PHE A 137 17.90 -13.33 -42.53
N ALA A 138 17.39 -14.16 -41.61
CA ALA A 138 16.92 -15.51 -41.93
C ALA A 138 15.67 -15.51 -42.84
N ALA A 139 14.78 -14.53 -42.69
CA ALA A 139 13.60 -14.38 -43.56
C ALA A 139 13.96 -13.88 -44.97
N LYS A 140 15.11 -13.21 -45.12
CA LYS A 140 15.58 -12.63 -46.38
C LYS A 140 16.62 -13.49 -47.10
N SER A 141 17.12 -14.57 -46.50
CA SER A 141 17.91 -15.53 -47.27
C SER A 141 16.96 -16.13 -48.30
N ASP A 142 17.17 -15.78 -49.57
CA ASP A 142 16.33 -16.18 -50.70
C ASP A 142 16.00 -17.67 -50.55
N GLY A 143 14.71 -17.97 -50.37
CA GLY A 143 14.16 -19.30 -50.11
C GLY A 143 14.32 -20.23 -51.30
N VAL A 144 15.54 -20.38 -51.80
CA VAL A 144 15.95 -21.48 -52.64
C VAL A 144 15.79 -22.70 -51.76
N CYS A 145 14.62 -23.33 -51.85
CA CYS A 145 14.34 -24.65 -51.29
C CYS A 145 15.36 -25.63 -51.87
N LEU A 146 16.54 -25.70 -51.25
CA LEU A 146 17.52 -26.73 -51.49
C LEU A 146 16.92 -28.01 -50.90
N TYR A 147 16.22 -28.74 -51.76
CA TYR A 147 15.57 -30.04 -51.57
C TYR A 147 14.19 -30.10 -50.87
N PRO A 148 13.25 -30.91 -51.42
CA PRO A 148 12.03 -31.30 -50.73
C PRO A 148 12.42 -32.23 -49.58
N GLY A 149 12.57 -31.66 -48.38
CA GLY A 149 13.02 -32.37 -47.17
C GLY A 149 13.95 -31.58 -46.25
N GLY A 150 14.40 -30.39 -46.66
CA GLY A 150 15.37 -29.58 -45.93
C GLY A 150 14.81 -28.85 -44.70
N TYR A 151 14.56 -29.58 -43.60
CA TYR A 151 14.43 -28.99 -42.24
C TYR A 151 15.75 -28.40 -41.71
N PHE A 152 16.86 -28.58 -42.44
CA PHE A 152 18.21 -28.29 -41.96
C PHE A 152 18.59 -26.80 -41.98
N ASP A 153 17.98 -25.93 -42.79
CA ASP A 153 18.39 -24.52 -42.88
C ASP A 153 17.79 -23.63 -41.77
N THR A 154 16.66 -24.03 -41.19
CA THR A 154 16.07 -23.32 -40.04
C THR A 154 16.71 -23.74 -38.70
N LEU A 155 17.40 -24.87 -38.69
CA LEU A 155 17.96 -25.49 -37.49
C LEU A 155 19.11 -24.65 -36.88
N PRO A 156 20.10 -24.14 -37.64
CA PRO A 156 21.13 -23.24 -37.11
C PRO A 156 20.55 -21.95 -36.53
N THR A 157 19.54 -21.37 -37.20
CA THR A 157 18.89 -20.13 -36.75
C THR A 157 18.12 -20.34 -35.45
N LEU A 158 17.35 -21.43 -35.34
CA LEU A 158 16.64 -21.80 -34.12
C LEU A 158 17.61 -22.14 -32.99
N THR A 159 18.72 -22.80 -33.31
CA THR A 159 19.82 -23.07 -32.36
C THR A 159 20.39 -21.77 -31.83
N ALA A 160 20.75 -20.84 -32.72
CA ALA A 160 21.34 -19.56 -32.36
C ALA A 160 20.38 -18.73 -31.49
N LEU A 161 19.08 -18.71 -31.83
CA LEU A 161 18.05 -18.04 -31.03
C LEU A 161 17.90 -18.67 -29.64
N THR A 162 17.85 -20.00 -29.57
CA THR A 162 17.71 -20.74 -28.30
C THR A 162 18.91 -20.50 -27.38
N VAL A 163 20.13 -20.63 -27.91
CA VAL A 163 21.37 -20.39 -27.17
C VAL A 163 21.46 -18.92 -26.73
N SER A 164 21.12 -17.98 -27.61
CA SER A 164 21.10 -16.54 -27.28
C SER A 164 20.11 -16.26 -26.16
N PHE A 165 18.88 -16.76 -26.27
CA PHE A 165 17.86 -16.59 -25.23
C PHE A 165 18.31 -17.19 -23.89
N PHE A 166 19.01 -18.32 -23.91
CA PHE A 166 19.57 -18.93 -22.69
C PHE A 166 20.62 -18.06 -22.02
N VAL A 167 21.63 -17.61 -22.78
CA VAL A 167 22.72 -16.77 -22.27
C VAL A 167 22.18 -15.43 -21.78
N PHE A 168 21.34 -14.76 -22.57
CA PHE A 168 20.77 -13.47 -22.21
C PHE A 168 19.74 -13.59 -21.08
N GLY A 169 18.94 -14.65 -21.06
CA GLY A 169 17.96 -14.92 -20.01
C GLY A 169 18.62 -15.13 -18.65
N ILE A 170 19.66 -15.96 -18.56
CA ILE A 170 20.42 -16.16 -17.31
C ILE A 170 21.11 -14.87 -16.87
N THR A 171 21.72 -14.14 -17.80
CA THR A 171 22.36 -12.85 -17.50
C THR A 171 21.33 -11.84 -16.96
N ALA A 172 20.15 -11.77 -17.59
CA ALA A 172 19.06 -10.91 -17.14
C ALA A 172 18.56 -11.32 -15.74
N LEU A 173 18.38 -12.62 -15.46
CA LEU A 173 18.02 -13.11 -14.12
C LEU A 173 19.05 -12.72 -13.05
N TRP A 174 20.34 -12.83 -13.37
CA TRP A 174 21.42 -12.43 -12.48
C TRP A 174 21.41 -10.93 -12.20
N LEU A 175 21.23 -10.10 -13.25
CA LEU A 175 21.14 -8.64 -13.13
C LEU A 175 19.88 -8.17 -12.39
N LEU A 176 18.75 -8.89 -12.53
CA LEU A 176 17.50 -8.58 -11.86
C LEU A 176 17.53 -8.94 -10.38
N ARG A 177 18.31 -9.96 -9.97
CA ARG A 177 18.38 -10.43 -8.58
C ARG A 177 18.73 -9.32 -7.59
N THR A 178 19.63 -8.40 -7.95
CA THR A 178 20.12 -7.34 -7.06
C THR A 178 19.26 -6.07 -7.10
N LEU A 179 18.26 -5.98 -7.98
CA LEU A 179 17.49 -4.77 -8.18
C LEU A 179 16.39 -4.65 -7.12
N GLU A 180 16.44 -3.68 -6.23
CA GLU A 180 15.34 -3.45 -5.29
C GLU A 180 14.13 -2.88 -6.05
N ASP A 181 12.97 -3.53 -5.88
CA ASP A 181 11.76 -3.16 -6.57
C ASP A 181 10.57 -3.21 -5.63
N THR A 182 9.96 -2.05 -5.44
CA THR A 182 8.79 -1.81 -4.61
C THR A 182 7.50 -2.27 -5.29
N HIS A 183 7.48 -2.43 -6.61
CA HIS A 183 6.28 -2.70 -7.39
C HIS A 183 6.15 -4.16 -7.85
N ASN A 184 7.05 -5.04 -7.41
CA ASN A 184 7.16 -6.46 -7.80
C ASN A 184 7.32 -6.75 -9.31
N ILE A 185 7.54 -5.74 -10.15
CA ILE A 185 7.89 -5.83 -11.57
C ILE A 185 9.11 -6.76 -11.78
N ARG A 186 10.12 -6.67 -10.92
CA ARG A 186 11.28 -7.56 -10.90
C ARG A 186 10.86 -9.01 -10.81
N LYS A 187 9.98 -9.34 -9.85
CA LYS A 187 9.55 -10.73 -9.63
C LYS A 187 8.80 -11.24 -10.85
N ASP A 188 7.93 -10.43 -11.43
CA ASP A 188 7.18 -10.79 -12.63
C ASP A 188 8.11 -11.04 -13.83
N LEU A 189 9.11 -10.18 -14.03
CA LEU A 189 10.09 -10.35 -15.11
C LEU A 189 10.99 -11.58 -14.86
N MET A 190 11.38 -11.84 -13.61
CA MET A 190 12.12 -13.05 -13.26
C MET A 190 11.30 -14.32 -13.50
N VAL A 191 10.02 -14.34 -13.14
CA VAL A 191 9.11 -15.45 -13.45
C VAL A 191 9.00 -15.63 -14.96
N ALA A 192 8.82 -14.53 -15.71
CA ALA A 192 8.72 -14.57 -17.16
C ALA A 192 9.93 -15.21 -17.83
N ILE A 193 11.13 -14.76 -17.47
CA ILE A 193 12.38 -15.28 -18.02
C ILE A 193 12.61 -16.72 -17.58
N THR A 194 12.35 -17.05 -16.30
CA THR A 194 12.54 -18.41 -15.79
C THR A 194 11.65 -19.42 -16.50
N VAL A 195 10.36 -19.12 -16.64
CA VAL A 195 9.42 -20.00 -17.35
C VAL A 195 9.81 -20.11 -18.82
N GLY A 196 10.17 -19.00 -19.47
CA GLY A 196 10.61 -19.00 -20.85
C GLY A 196 11.87 -19.83 -21.08
N LEU A 197 12.83 -19.78 -20.15
CA LEU A 197 14.05 -20.59 -20.21
C LEU A 197 13.71 -22.07 -20.12
N VAL A 198 12.81 -22.46 -19.20
CA VAL A 198 12.38 -23.85 -19.05
C VAL A 198 11.66 -24.34 -20.31
N THR A 199 10.69 -23.58 -20.83
CA THR A 199 9.93 -23.99 -22.03
C THR A 199 10.80 -24.04 -23.28
N THR A 200 11.70 -23.07 -23.46
CA THR A 200 12.63 -23.05 -24.60
C THR A 200 13.64 -24.18 -24.51
N THR A 201 14.19 -24.46 -23.32
CA THR A 201 15.11 -25.60 -23.12
C THR A 201 14.40 -26.91 -23.41
N MET A 202 13.16 -27.07 -22.95
CA MET A 202 12.37 -28.26 -23.21
C MET A 202 12.09 -28.44 -24.71
N GLY A 203 11.66 -27.37 -25.40
CA GLY A 203 11.45 -27.41 -26.85
C GLY A 203 12.72 -27.70 -27.64
N GLY A 204 13.85 -27.14 -27.21
CA GLY A 204 15.18 -27.44 -27.77
C GLY A 204 15.55 -28.91 -27.57
N VAL A 205 15.55 -29.41 -26.33
CA VAL A 205 15.85 -30.81 -26.01
C VAL A 205 14.97 -31.75 -26.84
N TRP A 206 13.69 -31.43 -26.97
CA TRP A 206 12.74 -32.19 -27.76
C TRP A 206 13.15 -32.26 -29.24
N ALA A 207 13.48 -31.10 -29.83
CA ALA A 207 13.90 -30.98 -31.23
C ALA A 207 15.29 -31.61 -31.51
N TYR A 208 16.26 -31.48 -30.61
CA TYR A 208 17.64 -31.94 -30.84
C TYR A 208 17.88 -33.40 -30.47
N MET A 209 17.22 -33.93 -29.45
CA MET A 209 17.46 -35.31 -29.00
C MET A 209 16.69 -36.36 -29.83
N GLY A 210 15.91 -35.94 -30.83
CA GLY A 210 15.13 -36.86 -31.65
C GLY A 210 14.08 -37.62 -30.84
N LEU A 211 13.56 -37.01 -29.78
CA LEU A 211 12.51 -37.61 -28.92
C LEU A 211 11.24 -37.92 -29.71
N ASP A 212 11.03 -37.26 -30.85
CA ASP A 212 10.00 -37.57 -31.83
C ASP A 212 10.06 -39.03 -32.33
N PHE A 213 11.27 -39.61 -32.42
CA PHE A 213 11.45 -41.01 -32.83
C PHE A 213 11.12 -42.01 -31.72
N ILE A 214 11.35 -41.64 -30.46
CA ILE A 214 11.15 -42.51 -29.30
C ILE A 214 9.68 -42.48 -28.85
N THR A 215 9.07 -41.29 -28.88
CA THR A 215 7.71 -41.05 -28.42
C THR A 215 6.96 -40.22 -29.46
N PRO A 216 6.42 -40.82 -30.54
CA PRO A 216 5.81 -40.09 -31.65
C PRO A 216 4.51 -39.35 -31.28
N GLU A 217 3.91 -39.66 -30.14
CA GLU A 217 2.69 -39.00 -29.66
C GLU A 217 2.95 -37.70 -28.89
N MET A 218 4.05 -37.64 -28.14
CA MET A 218 4.39 -36.49 -27.30
C MET A 218 4.62 -35.16 -28.06
N PRO A 219 5.20 -35.13 -29.29
CA PRO A 219 5.36 -33.91 -30.08
C PRO A 219 4.02 -33.29 -30.48
N ARG A 220 2.92 -34.07 -30.49
CA ARG A 220 1.58 -33.51 -30.70
C ARG A 220 1.17 -32.57 -29.58
N TYR A 221 1.61 -32.85 -28.35
CA TYR A 221 1.25 -32.08 -27.16
C TYR A 221 2.34 -31.06 -26.75
N PHE A 222 3.62 -31.38 -26.98
CA PHE A 222 4.77 -30.61 -26.49
C PHE A 222 5.68 -30.08 -27.61
N ASN A 223 5.12 -29.78 -28.79
CA ASN A 223 5.90 -29.09 -29.82
C ASN A 223 6.19 -27.63 -29.42
N SER A 224 7.19 -27.03 -30.08
CA SER A 224 7.56 -25.64 -29.82
C SER A 224 6.39 -24.65 -30.00
N ALA A 225 5.41 -24.97 -30.86
CA ALA A 225 4.24 -24.13 -31.09
C ALA A 225 3.22 -24.18 -29.94
N THR A 226 3.14 -25.27 -29.15
CA THR A 226 2.28 -25.37 -27.96
C THR A 226 2.98 -24.86 -26.70
N LEU A 227 4.30 -25.00 -26.61
CA LEU A 227 5.09 -24.51 -25.47
C LEU A 227 5.12 -22.99 -25.33
N VAL A 228 5.03 -22.27 -26.45
CA VAL A 228 4.95 -20.80 -26.48
C VAL A 228 3.65 -20.28 -25.84
N PRO A 229 2.45 -20.75 -26.24
CA PRO A 229 1.19 -20.54 -25.54
C PRO A 229 1.29 -20.76 -24.03
N TRP A 230 1.87 -21.88 -23.60
CA TRP A 230 2.02 -22.22 -22.19
C TRP A 230 2.89 -21.22 -21.44
N TRP A 231 4.03 -20.83 -22.03
CA TRP A 231 4.88 -19.79 -21.47
C TRP A 231 4.08 -18.50 -21.26
N ILE A 232 3.43 -17.99 -22.32
CA ILE A 232 2.64 -16.76 -22.27
C ILE A 232 1.57 -16.85 -21.18
N SER A 233 0.79 -17.93 -21.13
CA SER A 233 -0.28 -18.11 -20.15
C SER A 233 0.22 -18.07 -18.71
N ILE A 234 1.34 -18.71 -18.41
CA ILE A 234 1.92 -18.70 -17.05
C ILE A 234 2.39 -17.29 -16.68
N VAL A 235 3.07 -16.60 -17.60
CA VAL A 235 3.56 -15.23 -17.32
C VAL A 235 2.40 -14.26 -17.09
N ASN A 236 1.34 -14.37 -17.89
CA ASN A 236 0.17 -13.53 -17.77
C ASN A 236 -0.63 -13.82 -16.48
N THR A 237 -0.82 -15.10 -16.15
CA THR A 237 -1.48 -15.49 -14.91
C THR A 237 -0.74 -14.96 -13.68
N THR A 238 0.59 -15.03 -13.68
CA THR A 238 1.41 -14.59 -12.54
C THR A 238 1.55 -13.07 -12.44
N ALA A 239 1.68 -12.36 -13.56
CA ALA A 239 1.90 -10.91 -13.57
C ALA A 239 0.61 -10.08 -13.55
N VAL A 240 -0.51 -10.65 -14.01
CA VAL A 240 -1.78 -9.94 -14.13
C VAL A 240 -2.83 -10.54 -13.22
N VAL A 241 -3.16 -11.82 -13.42
CA VAL A 241 -4.31 -12.42 -12.72
C VAL A 241 -4.06 -12.49 -11.21
N LEU A 242 -2.86 -12.89 -10.79
CA LEU A 242 -2.54 -13.03 -9.36
C LEU A 242 -2.54 -11.69 -8.61
N PRO A 243 -1.90 -10.61 -9.10
CA PRO A 243 -1.98 -9.29 -8.47
C PRO A 243 -3.41 -8.74 -8.48
N CYS A 244 -4.15 -8.91 -9.58
CA CYS A 244 -5.56 -8.51 -9.67
C CYS A 244 -6.43 -9.25 -8.65
N ALA A 245 -6.26 -10.56 -8.48
CA ALA A 245 -6.99 -11.36 -7.51
C ALA A 245 -6.66 -10.94 -6.06
N ARG A 246 -5.38 -10.64 -5.77
CA ARG A 246 -4.96 -10.12 -4.46
C ARG A 246 -5.54 -8.74 -4.18
N ALA A 247 -5.46 -7.83 -5.16
CA ALA A 247 -6.07 -6.50 -5.08
C ALA A 247 -7.58 -6.59 -4.84
N TRP A 248 -8.27 -7.46 -5.58
CA TRP A 248 -9.69 -7.73 -5.40
C TRP A 248 -10.01 -8.29 -4.01
N ALA A 249 -9.19 -9.22 -3.50
CA ALA A 249 -9.36 -9.75 -2.16
C ALA A 249 -9.22 -8.66 -1.08
N VAL A 250 -8.28 -7.72 -1.22
CA VAL A 250 -8.12 -6.58 -0.32
C VAL A 250 -9.32 -5.64 -0.39
N VAL A 251 -9.76 -5.29 -1.61
CA VAL A 251 -10.96 -4.45 -1.82
C VAL A 251 -12.21 -5.14 -1.25
N ARG A 252 -12.35 -6.44 -1.45
CA ARG A 252 -13.46 -7.24 -0.93
C ARG A 252 -13.44 -7.28 0.59
N ARG A 253 -12.28 -7.50 1.24
CA ARG A 253 -12.16 -7.43 2.70
C ARG A 253 -12.49 -6.03 3.22
N LYS A 254 -12.05 -4.99 2.53
CA LYS A 254 -12.39 -3.60 2.89
C LYS A 254 -13.88 -3.33 2.75
N ARG A 255 -14.52 -3.79 1.67
CA ARG A 255 -15.99 -3.72 1.51
C ARG A 255 -16.72 -4.55 2.53
N GLN A 256 -16.26 -5.76 2.84
CA GLN A 256 -16.85 -6.61 3.88
C GLN A 256 -16.66 -6.01 5.27
N ALA A 257 -15.56 -5.32 5.54
CA ALA A 257 -15.37 -4.54 6.76
C ALA A 257 -16.26 -3.28 6.79
N LEU A 258 -16.56 -2.68 5.62
CA LEU A 258 -17.46 -1.54 5.49
C LEU A 258 -18.94 -1.91 5.41
N HIS A 259 -19.30 -3.17 5.14
CA HIS A 259 -20.69 -3.61 4.92
C HIS A 259 -21.12 -4.73 5.88
N GLY A 260 -20.19 -5.38 6.58
CA GLY A 260 -20.44 -6.53 7.46
C GLY A 260 -20.70 -6.18 8.92
N SER A 261 -20.42 -4.93 9.31
CA SER A 261 -20.89 -4.31 10.55
C SER A 261 -21.87 -3.21 10.14
N GLY A 262 -22.90 -2.91 10.93
CA GLY A 262 -23.86 -1.85 10.57
C GLY A 262 -23.13 -0.55 10.21
N ALA A 263 -23.72 0.30 9.37
CA ALA A 263 -23.15 1.62 9.08
C ALA A 263 -22.82 2.41 10.37
N GLU A 264 -23.57 2.14 11.44
CA GLU A 264 -23.33 2.62 12.80
C GLU A 264 -22.01 2.11 13.39
N ASP A 265 -21.74 0.80 13.38
CA ASP A 265 -20.49 0.22 13.90
C ASP A 265 -19.24 0.76 13.18
N ALA A 266 -19.36 1.01 11.87
CA ALA A 266 -18.28 1.59 11.07
C ALA A 266 -18.02 3.05 11.44
N ASN A 267 -19.08 3.82 11.71
CA ASN A 267 -18.98 5.20 12.19
C ASN A 267 -18.36 5.25 13.60
N ASP A 268 -18.75 4.35 14.50
CA ASP A 268 -18.19 4.26 15.85
C ASP A 268 -16.69 3.95 15.81
N MET A 269 -16.28 2.99 14.97
CA MET A 269 -14.87 2.65 14.81
C MET A 269 -14.07 3.81 14.19
N LEU A 270 -14.65 4.53 13.22
CA LEU A 270 -13.99 5.66 12.58
C LEU A 270 -13.88 6.85 13.52
N PHE A 271 -14.91 7.11 14.33
CA PHE A 271 -14.90 8.13 15.37
C PHE A 271 -13.88 7.81 16.47
N ALA A 272 -13.86 6.57 16.95
CA ALA A 272 -12.84 6.11 17.88
C ALA A 272 -11.42 6.26 17.33
N LYS A 273 -11.24 5.98 16.03
CA LYS A 273 -9.96 6.16 15.35
C LYS A 273 -9.58 7.63 15.21
N MET A 274 -10.54 8.50 14.97
CA MET A 274 -10.36 9.95 14.90
C MET A 274 -9.97 10.55 16.26
N LEU A 275 -10.62 10.09 17.34
CA LEU A 275 -10.25 10.49 18.71
C LEU A 275 -8.85 10.01 19.08
N ASN A 276 -8.41 8.87 18.54
CA ASN A 276 -7.05 8.37 18.71
C ASN A 276 -6.07 9.10 17.78
N ARG A 277 -5.63 10.29 18.20
CA ARG A 277 -4.69 11.15 17.46
C ARG A 277 -3.26 10.58 17.30
N ASN A 278 -3.02 9.32 17.66
CA ASN A 278 -1.74 8.64 17.45
C ASN A 278 -1.55 8.10 16.03
N ASP A 279 -2.64 7.89 15.28
CA ASP A 279 -2.57 7.47 13.87
C ASP A 279 -2.64 8.71 12.97
N ASN A 280 -1.79 8.78 11.94
CA ASN A 280 -1.83 9.81 10.89
C ASN A 280 -3.24 9.93 10.28
N VAL A 281 -3.91 8.79 10.09
CA VAL A 281 -5.30 8.78 9.58
C VAL A 281 -6.26 9.46 10.56
N GLY A 282 -6.07 9.26 11.87
CA GLY A 282 -6.89 9.91 12.89
C GLY A 282 -6.67 11.42 12.92
N ILE A 283 -5.41 11.85 12.75
CA ILE A 283 -5.04 13.28 12.66
C ILE A 283 -5.71 13.95 11.46
N ASP A 284 -5.66 13.33 10.28
CA ASP A 284 -6.26 13.87 9.06
C ASP A 284 -7.79 14.04 9.23
N ILE A 285 -8.47 12.99 9.72
CA ILE A 285 -9.92 13.04 9.97
C ILE A 285 -10.25 14.09 11.04
N TRP A 286 -9.42 14.23 12.08
CA TRP A 286 -9.60 15.25 13.11
C TRP A 286 -9.47 16.67 12.55
N GLN A 287 -8.53 16.93 11.64
CA GLN A 287 -8.40 18.24 10.99
C GLN A 287 -9.61 18.55 10.10
N GLU A 288 -10.10 17.57 9.34
CA GLU A 288 -11.31 17.73 8.53
C GLU A 288 -12.54 18.01 9.41
N LEU A 289 -12.69 17.27 10.51
CA LEU A 289 -13.75 17.52 11.49
C LEU A 289 -13.67 18.93 12.06
N LYS A 290 -12.47 19.46 12.36
CA LYS A 290 -12.33 20.84 12.83
C LYS A 290 -12.80 21.86 11.80
N VAL A 291 -12.42 21.67 10.54
CA VAL A 291 -12.88 22.55 9.44
C VAL A 291 -14.39 22.52 9.34
N PHE A 292 -14.99 21.32 9.49
CA PHE A 292 -16.44 21.19 9.51
C PHE A 292 -17.07 21.85 10.75
N ALA A 293 -16.51 21.64 11.94
CA ALA A 293 -16.97 22.25 13.19
C ALA A 293 -16.93 23.78 13.14
N VAL A 294 -15.96 24.38 12.46
CA VAL A 294 -15.95 25.83 12.19
C VAL A 294 -17.16 26.25 11.34
N LYS A 295 -17.50 25.48 10.31
CA LYS A 295 -18.66 25.77 9.45
C LYS A 295 -19.99 25.62 10.19
N ASP A 296 -20.06 24.67 11.12
CA ASP A 296 -21.26 24.39 11.93
C ASP A 296 -21.29 25.23 13.23
N PHE A 297 -20.37 26.21 13.38
CA PHE A 297 -20.24 27.05 14.57
C PHE A 297 -20.14 26.26 15.89
N ALA A 298 -19.50 25.08 15.84
CA ALA A 298 -19.32 24.15 16.96
C ALA A 298 -17.81 23.88 17.25
N ILE A 299 -16.95 24.85 16.95
CA ILE A 299 -15.49 24.72 17.03
C ILE A 299 -14.99 24.58 18.47
N GLU A 300 -15.70 25.17 19.44
CA GLU A 300 -15.40 25.15 20.86
C GLU A 300 -15.25 23.74 21.42
N SER A 301 -16.07 22.79 20.95
CA SER A 301 -15.99 21.38 21.35
C SER A 301 -14.64 20.76 20.97
N THR A 302 -14.15 21.04 19.76
CA THR A 302 -12.85 20.51 19.29
C THR A 302 -11.66 21.21 19.96
N LEU A 303 -11.78 22.52 20.23
CA LEU A 303 -10.74 23.30 20.92
C LEU A 303 -10.60 22.86 22.38
N PHE A 304 -11.72 22.69 23.08
CA PHE A 304 -11.74 22.18 24.45
C PHE A 304 -11.03 20.84 24.56
N LEU A 305 -11.35 19.87 23.69
CA LEU A 305 -10.72 18.55 23.72
C LEU A 305 -9.21 18.63 23.47
N GLU A 306 -8.75 19.44 22.51
CA GLU A 306 -7.30 19.64 22.29
C GLU A 306 -6.59 20.30 23.47
N GLU A 307 -7.20 21.33 24.06
CA GLU A 307 -6.60 22.06 25.18
C GLU A 307 -6.57 21.20 26.45
N LEU A 308 -7.63 20.44 26.71
CA LEU A 308 -7.71 19.50 27.82
C LEU A 308 -6.70 18.36 27.69
N ASP A 309 -6.63 17.70 26.53
CA ASP A 309 -5.68 16.59 26.30
C ASP A 309 -4.23 17.08 26.50
N ARG A 310 -3.89 18.27 25.96
CA ARG A 310 -2.56 18.88 26.14
C ARG A 310 -2.27 19.19 27.62
N LEU A 311 -3.26 19.74 28.34
CA LEU A 311 -3.09 20.09 29.75
C LEU A 311 -2.94 18.85 30.64
N GLN A 312 -3.69 17.79 30.36
CA GLN A 312 -3.57 16.51 31.07
C GLN A 312 -2.19 15.88 30.81
N GLU A 313 -1.71 15.85 29.55
CA GLU A 313 -0.39 15.33 29.22
C GLU A 313 0.74 16.10 29.93
N ASP A 314 0.68 17.44 29.92
CA ASP A 314 1.62 18.30 30.63
C ASP A 314 1.61 18.03 32.15
N THR A 315 0.41 17.88 32.73
CA THR A 315 0.22 17.64 34.16
C THR A 315 0.79 16.28 34.58
N ILE A 316 0.50 15.23 33.81
CA ILE A 316 1.00 13.88 34.03
C ILE A 316 2.53 13.86 33.93
N LYS A 317 3.11 14.50 32.91
CA LYS A 317 4.58 14.62 32.78
C LYS A 317 5.20 15.26 34.01
N LYS A 318 4.62 16.33 34.54
CA LYS A 318 5.11 16.99 35.78
C LYS A 318 5.01 16.08 37.00
N ILE A 319 3.92 15.33 37.15
CA ILE A 319 3.73 14.39 38.26
C ILE A 319 4.78 13.26 38.18
N LEU A 320 5.00 12.70 36.99
CA LEU A 320 6.01 11.67 36.78
C LEU A 320 7.43 12.17 37.08
N LEU A 321 7.76 13.40 36.67
CA LEU A 321 9.05 14.02 37.00
C LEU A 321 9.20 14.26 38.50
N ALA A 322 8.15 14.71 39.19
CA ALA A 322 8.17 14.90 40.64
C ALA A 322 8.33 13.56 41.40
N ARG A 323 7.64 12.50 40.96
CA ARG A 323 7.80 11.14 41.50
C ARG A 323 9.23 10.65 41.31
N LYS A 324 9.78 10.77 40.09
CA LYS A 324 11.17 10.39 39.80
C LYS A 324 12.17 11.12 40.69
N ALA A 325 11.98 12.43 40.90
CA ALA A 325 12.84 13.21 41.78
C ALA A 325 12.73 12.79 43.26
N ALA A 326 11.55 12.35 43.72
CA ALA A 326 11.36 11.82 45.06
C ALA A 326 12.03 10.44 45.24
N ASP A 327 11.94 9.58 44.22
CA ASP A 327 12.58 8.26 44.22
C ASP A 327 14.11 8.40 44.23
N GLU A 328 14.69 9.32 43.45
CA GLU A 328 16.13 9.60 43.45
C GLU A 328 16.63 10.12 44.81
N ARG A 329 15.85 10.96 45.48
CA ARG A 329 16.15 11.42 46.85
C ARG A 329 16.13 10.27 47.86
N THR A 330 15.14 9.39 47.73
CA THR A 330 14.99 8.21 48.61
C THR A 330 16.12 7.20 48.38
N ALA A 331 16.49 6.93 47.14
CA ALA A 331 17.59 6.04 46.77
C ALA A 331 18.95 6.54 47.30
N CYS A 332 19.20 7.85 47.26
CA CYS A 332 20.42 8.44 47.85
C CYS A 332 20.44 8.32 49.39
N GLY A 333 19.28 8.40 50.04
CA GLY A 333 19.16 8.18 51.49
C GLY A 333 19.55 6.76 51.90
N PHE A 334 19.03 5.75 51.21
CA PHE A 334 19.36 4.35 51.49
C PHE A 334 20.83 4.01 51.24
N ARG A 335 21.45 4.54 50.18
CA ARG A 335 22.87 4.29 49.89
C ARG A 335 23.81 4.80 51.00
N ARG A 336 23.42 5.89 51.68
CA ARG A 336 24.21 6.46 52.79
C ARG A 336 24.08 5.65 54.09
N GLU A 337 22.94 5.00 54.30
CA GLU A 337 22.69 4.12 55.45
C GLU A 337 23.30 2.72 55.25
N SER A 338 23.28 2.18 54.02
CA SER A 338 23.94 0.90 53.67
C SER A 338 25.46 0.97 53.79
N ALA A 339 26.08 2.13 53.51
CA ALA A 339 27.51 2.33 53.72
C ALA A 339 27.92 2.36 55.21
N ARG A 340 26.99 2.63 56.13
CA ARG A 340 27.25 2.61 57.59
C ARG A 340 27.07 1.24 58.24
N ARG A 341 26.35 0.30 57.62
CA ARG A 341 26.07 -1.03 58.21
C ARG A 341 26.93 -2.18 57.65
N ALA A 342 27.84 -1.90 56.72
CA ALA A 342 28.73 -2.93 56.16
C ALA A 342 29.86 -3.40 57.10
N SER A 343 29.84 -3.07 58.40
CA SER A 343 30.92 -3.45 59.33
C SER A 343 30.54 -4.44 60.43
N ASN A 344 29.34 -5.01 60.50
CA ASN A 344 29.05 -6.02 61.53
C ASN A 344 28.00 -7.07 61.12
N HIS A 345 28.44 -8.34 61.19
CA HIS A 345 27.69 -9.60 61.09
C HIS A 345 27.13 -9.97 59.70
N GLY A 346 27.33 -11.17 59.16
CA GLY A 346 27.57 -12.47 59.78
C GLY A 346 26.31 -13.34 59.63
N SER A 347 26.35 -14.27 58.66
CA SER A 347 25.56 -15.52 58.55
C SER A 347 24.10 -15.53 59.05
N GLY A 348 23.15 -15.72 58.14
CA GLY A 348 21.77 -16.08 58.52
C GLY A 348 20.89 -16.42 57.32
N LEU A 349 20.27 -17.60 57.36
CA LEU A 349 19.50 -18.24 56.30
C LEU A 349 18.26 -17.44 55.86
N GLY A 350 17.98 -17.58 54.55
CA GLY A 350 16.71 -18.00 53.96
C GLY A 350 15.42 -17.34 54.41
N LEU A 351 14.64 -16.81 53.46
CA LEU A 351 13.17 -16.84 53.48
C LEU A 351 12.60 -16.49 52.10
N THR A 352 11.38 -16.98 51.90
CA THR A 352 10.72 -17.40 50.67
C THR A 352 10.01 -16.29 49.91
N SER A 353 9.98 -16.41 48.57
CA SER A 353 9.21 -15.56 47.65
C SER A 353 7.70 -15.63 47.91
N PRO A 354 6.97 -14.50 47.86
CA PRO A 354 5.51 -14.51 47.91
C PRO A 354 4.92 -14.93 46.55
N SER A 355 4.06 -15.94 46.62
CA SER A 355 3.27 -16.49 45.53
C SER A 355 2.16 -15.51 45.13
N LEU A 356 2.10 -15.18 43.84
CA LEU A 356 1.03 -14.39 43.19
C LEU A 356 -0.20 -15.29 43.00
N SER A 357 -1.27 -15.03 43.76
CA SER A 357 -2.56 -15.69 43.59
C SER A 357 -3.28 -15.17 42.34
N ALA A 358 -3.45 -16.04 41.35
CA ALA A 358 -4.28 -15.81 40.18
C ALA A 358 -5.76 -16.01 40.52
N THR A 359 -6.48 -14.93 40.80
CA THR A 359 -7.93 -14.93 40.94
C THR A 359 -8.57 -14.83 39.56
N GLY A 360 -9.16 -15.94 39.10
CA GLY A 360 -9.92 -16.00 37.85
C GLY A 360 -11.21 -15.19 37.95
N SER A 361 -11.32 -14.14 37.14
CA SER A 361 -12.54 -13.38 36.94
C SER A 361 -13.26 -13.91 35.70
N GLY A 362 -14.52 -14.32 35.89
CA GLY A 362 -15.39 -14.85 34.85
C GLY A 362 -15.66 -13.81 33.76
N ILE A 363 -15.45 -14.21 32.51
CA ILE A 363 -15.73 -13.43 31.31
C ILE A 363 -17.25 -13.37 31.12
N THR A 364 -17.91 -12.44 31.79
CA THR A 364 -19.18 -11.92 31.30
C THR A 364 -18.89 -11.03 30.11
N ARG A 365 -19.72 -11.15 29.08
CA ARG A 365 -19.63 -10.42 27.80
C ARG A 365 -20.00 -8.95 28.05
N ALA A 366 -19.17 -8.24 28.80
CA ALA A 366 -19.31 -6.79 28.98
C ALA A 366 -19.18 -6.14 27.60
N LYS A 367 -20.16 -5.31 27.23
CA LYS A 367 -20.03 -4.38 26.11
C LYS A 367 -18.66 -3.73 26.27
N CYS A 368 -17.80 -3.89 25.26
CA CYS A 368 -16.49 -3.26 25.30
C CYS A 368 -16.73 -1.78 25.56
N PRO A 369 -16.20 -1.21 26.66
CA PRO A 369 -16.30 0.22 26.88
C PRO A 369 -15.74 0.89 25.62
N PRO A 370 -16.39 1.95 25.13
CA PRO A 370 -16.03 2.53 23.87
C PRO A 370 -14.54 2.90 23.86
N PRO A 371 -13.85 2.83 22.71
CA PRO A 371 -12.38 2.78 22.68
C PRO A 371 -11.67 3.97 23.34
N TRP A 372 -12.35 5.11 23.49
CA TRP A 372 -11.84 6.29 24.18
C TRP A 372 -11.75 6.15 25.70
N GLN A 373 -12.54 5.26 26.31
CA GLN A 373 -12.53 5.00 27.75
C GLN A 373 -11.31 4.17 28.19
N LYS A 374 -10.60 3.56 27.24
CA LYS A 374 -9.40 2.73 27.50
C LYS A 374 -8.15 3.54 27.88
N TYR A 375 -8.17 4.87 27.71
CA TYR A 375 -7.00 5.73 27.89
C TYR A 375 -6.92 6.39 29.27
N MET A 376 -7.94 6.28 30.11
CA MET A 376 -7.84 6.74 31.49
C MET A 376 -7.57 5.55 32.39
N VAL A 377 -6.36 5.52 32.95
CA VAL A 377 -6.06 4.66 34.09
C VAL A 377 -6.89 5.23 35.25
N GLU A 378 -7.99 4.55 35.61
CA GLU A 378 -8.95 4.99 36.65
C GLU A 378 -8.26 5.40 37.97
N SER A 379 -7.06 4.90 38.25
CA SER A 379 -6.31 5.22 39.47
C SER A 379 -5.72 6.63 39.50
N GLU A 380 -5.63 7.35 38.37
CA GLU A 380 -4.96 8.67 38.33
C GLU A 380 -5.92 9.87 38.40
N SER A 381 -7.22 9.68 38.22
CA SER A 381 -8.22 10.76 38.16
C SER A 381 -8.33 11.59 39.45
N LEU A 382 -8.09 10.96 40.60
CA LEU A 382 -8.11 11.59 41.93
C LEU A 382 -6.79 12.27 42.32
N THR A 383 -5.76 12.22 41.45
CA THR A 383 -4.47 12.83 41.77
C THR A 383 -4.61 14.36 41.77
N PRO A 384 -4.18 15.05 42.84
CA PRO A 384 -4.24 16.50 42.89
C PRO A 384 -3.29 17.12 41.87
N VAL A 385 -3.76 18.18 41.21
CA VAL A 385 -2.99 18.91 40.20
C VAL A 385 -1.84 19.69 40.88
N PRO A 386 -0.60 19.65 40.33
CA PRO A 386 0.50 20.47 40.82
C PRO A 386 0.15 21.97 40.83
N LYS A 387 0.56 22.69 41.88
CA LYS A 387 0.24 24.12 42.07
C LYS A 387 0.59 24.99 40.86
N GLU A 388 1.70 24.68 40.18
CA GLU A 388 2.16 25.41 38.99
C GLU A 388 1.22 25.32 37.78
N THR A 389 0.38 24.29 37.72
CA THR A 389 -0.55 24.08 36.59
C THR A 389 -1.96 24.53 36.91
N VAL A 390 -2.30 24.81 38.17
CA VAL A 390 -3.65 25.20 38.61
C VAL A 390 -4.21 26.38 37.81
N GLU A 391 -3.39 27.40 37.51
CA GLU A 391 -3.84 28.54 36.70
C GLU A 391 -4.28 28.14 35.28
N LYS A 392 -3.62 27.14 34.68
CA LYS A 392 -4.02 26.60 33.37
C LYS A 392 -5.34 25.84 33.45
N TRP A 393 -5.57 25.08 34.52
CA TRP A 393 -6.84 24.37 34.76
C TRP A 393 -7.99 25.37 34.97
N LYS A 394 -7.75 26.43 35.74
CA LYS A 394 -8.72 27.52 35.93
C LYS A 394 -9.06 28.22 34.61
N ARG A 395 -8.07 28.40 33.73
CA ARG A 395 -8.29 28.97 32.39
C ARG A 395 -9.24 28.13 31.54
N ILE A 396 -9.15 26.80 31.58
CA ILE A 396 -10.11 25.92 30.88
C ILE A 396 -11.52 26.16 31.41
N HIS A 397 -11.70 26.20 32.74
CA HIS A 397 -13.00 26.53 33.33
C HIS A 397 -13.54 27.88 32.84
N ASP A 398 -12.72 28.93 32.90
CA ASP A 398 -13.14 30.29 32.56
C ASP A 398 -13.44 30.47 31.05
N ASN A 399 -12.80 29.69 30.20
CA ASN A 399 -12.97 29.75 28.74
C ASN A 399 -14.09 28.87 28.20
N TYR A 400 -14.39 27.73 28.83
CA TYR A 400 -15.29 26.71 28.27
C TYR A 400 -16.46 26.30 29.17
N VAL A 401 -16.35 26.42 30.50
CA VAL A 401 -17.37 25.87 31.43
C VAL A 401 -18.17 26.95 32.15
N ARG A 402 -17.55 28.10 32.44
CA ARG A 402 -18.22 29.21 33.12
C ARG A 402 -19.39 29.73 32.28
N SER A 403 -20.52 30.03 32.92
CA SER A 403 -21.64 30.67 32.22
C SER A 403 -21.24 32.03 31.64
N GLY A 404 -21.54 32.25 30.36
CA GLY A 404 -21.09 33.42 29.59
C GLY A 404 -19.61 33.37 29.20
N ALA A 405 -18.98 32.19 29.22
CA ALA A 405 -17.63 32.01 28.70
C ALA A 405 -17.60 32.22 27.18
N PRO A 406 -16.48 32.73 26.63
CA PRO A 406 -16.38 33.02 25.20
C PRO A 406 -16.56 31.78 24.31
N ASN A 407 -16.19 30.61 24.82
CA ASN A 407 -16.33 29.30 24.16
C ASN A 407 -17.16 28.36 25.04
N GLU A 408 -18.22 28.87 25.68
CA GLU A 408 -19.10 28.08 26.57
C GLU A 408 -19.60 26.81 25.88
N LEU A 409 -19.31 25.66 26.49
CA LEU A 409 -19.74 24.36 26.00
C LEU A 409 -21.20 24.10 26.37
N ASN A 410 -21.92 23.39 25.50
CA ASN A 410 -23.28 22.95 25.76
C ASN A 410 -23.33 21.73 26.71
N LEU A 411 -22.93 21.93 27.97
CA LEU A 411 -22.90 20.88 29.00
C LEU A 411 -24.21 20.82 29.78
N SER A 412 -24.51 19.66 30.36
CA SER A 412 -25.60 19.55 31.33
C SER A 412 -25.31 20.40 32.58
N PHE A 413 -26.37 20.97 33.16
CA PHE A 413 -26.24 21.82 34.35
C PHE A 413 -25.54 21.10 35.50
N ALA A 414 -25.81 19.80 35.70
CA ALA A 414 -25.19 19.02 36.76
C ALA A 414 -23.67 18.90 36.58
N VAL A 415 -23.19 18.68 35.36
CA VAL A 415 -21.76 18.57 35.05
C VAL A 415 -21.06 19.92 35.20
N ALA A 416 -21.64 20.99 34.65
CA ALA A 416 -21.08 22.34 34.78
C ALA A 416 -21.03 22.80 36.26
N GLU A 417 -22.09 22.53 37.03
CA GLU A 417 -22.16 22.89 38.45
C GLU A 417 -21.14 22.14 39.30
N ASN A 418 -20.94 20.85 39.04
CA ASN A 418 -19.94 20.04 39.76
C ASN A 418 -18.53 20.63 39.59
N VAL A 419 -18.15 20.94 38.35
CA VAL A 419 -16.86 21.60 38.05
C VAL A 419 -16.77 22.96 38.71
N ARG A 420 -17.85 23.75 38.70
CA ARG A 420 -17.89 25.08 39.33
C ARG A 420 -17.64 25.00 40.84
N VAL A 421 -18.24 24.01 41.52
CA VAL A 421 -18.01 23.77 42.96
C VAL A 421 -16.56 23.39 43.21
N MET A 422 -15.98 22.47 42.43
CA MET A 422 -14.57 22.09 42.59
C MET A 422 -13.60 23.27 42.39
N VAL A 423 -13.88 24.14 41.41
CA VAL A 423 -13.09 25.36 41.19
C VAL A 423 -13.25 26.36 42.34
N ALA A 424 -14.45 26.51 42.89
CA ALA A 424 -14.71 27.40 44.03
C ALA A 424 -14.03 26.92 45.33
N GLU A 425 -13.98 25.61 45.55
CA GLU A 425 -13.28 24.97 46.68
C GLU A 425 -11.76 24.94 46.50
N GLY A 426 -11.26 25.17 45.28
CA GLY A 426 -9.85 25.07 44.95
C GLY A 426 -9.34 23.61 44.87
N THR A 427 -10.24 22.65 44.67
CA THR A 427 -9.97 21.22 44.62
C THR A 427 -9.71 20.77 43.18
N PHE A 428 -8.50 21.03 42.68
CA PHE A 428 -8.11 20.66 41.32
C PHE A 428 -7.55 19.23 41.26
N THR A 429 -8.26 18.34 40.58
CA THR A 429 -7.83 16.96 40.28
C THR A 429 -7.72 16.74 38.78
N ILE A 430 -6.89 15.79 38.33
CA ILE A 430 -6.70 15.51 36.89
C ILE A 430 -8.03 15.11 36.21
N GLY A 431 -8.92 14.44 36.94
CA GLY A 431 -10.20 13.98 36.42
C GLY A 431 -11.35 14.97 36.54
N MET A 432 -11.13 16.21 37.01
CA MET A 432 -12.23 17.14 37.28
C MET A 432 -13.07 17.50 36.03
N PHE A 433 -12.52 17.36 34.82
CA PHE A 433 -13.21 17.63 33.56
C PHE A 433 -13.63 16.36 32.81
N ASP A 434 -13.53 15.17 33.41
CA ASP A 434 -13.80 13.91 32.70
C ASP A 434 -15.26 13.83 32.22
N GLN A 435 -16.21 14.25 33.06
CA GLN A 435 -17.62 14.32 32.68
C GLN A 435 -17.88 15.34 31.57
N CYS A 436 -17.21 16.51 31.62
CA CYS A 436 -17.29 17.51 30.55
C CYS A 436 -16.76 16.94 29.23
N ARG A 437 -15.64 16.20 29.29
CA ARG A 437 -15.02 15.53 28.14
C ARG A 437 -15.95 14.49 27.53
N GLU A 438 -16.57 13.65 28.35
CA GLU A 438 -17.52 12.63 27.90
C GLU A 438 -18.75 13.24 27.21
N GLU A 439 -19.39 14.23 27.84
CA GLU A 439 -20.53 14.93 27.23
C GLU A 439 -20.13 15.65 25.93
N THR A 440 -18.97 16.31 25.90
CA THR A 440 -18.48 16.99 24.69
C THR A 440 -18.19 16.01 23.56
N ILE A 441 -17.54 14.86 23.85
CA ILE A 441 -17.29 13.81 22.86
C ILE A 441 -18.61 13.26 22.32
N LYS A 442 -19.59 13.04 23.18
CA LYS A 442 -20.93 12.58 22.78
C LYS A 442 -21.61 13.58 21.86
N LEU A 443 -21.63 14.86 22.22
CA LEU A 443 -22.22 15.93 21.38
C LEU A 443 -21.51 16.05 20.04
N LEU A 444 -20.18 15.98 20.04
CA LEU A 444 -19.37 16.02 18.83
C LEU A 444 -19.67 14.82 17.92
N PHE A 445 -19.90 13.64 18.50
CA PHE A 445 -20.30 12.45 17.75
C PHE A 445 -21.69 12.61 17.11
N GLU A 446 -22.69 12.88 17.95
CA GLU A 446 -24.10 12.88 17.56
C GLU A 446 -24.42 14.03 16.58
N ASN A 447 -23.86 15.23 16.80
CA ASN A 447 -24.25 16.41 16.03
C ASN A 447 -23.28 16.71 14.87
N THR A 448 -21.98 16.68 15.11
CA THR A 448 -20.99 17.17 14.14
C THR A 448 -20.44 16.04 13.27
N PHE A 449 -20.02 14.95 13.91
CA PHE A 449 -19.31 13.87 13.22
C PHE A 449 -20.24 13.06 12.30
N GLN A 450 -21.47 12.73 12.72
CA GLN A 450 -22.39 12.02 11.83
C GLN A 450 -22.70 12.80 10.54
N ARG A 451 -22.86 14.13 10.65
CA ARG A 451 -23.05 15.03 9.50
C ARG A 451 -21.79 15.08 8.63
N THR A 452 -20.62 15.25 9.26
CA THR A 452 -19.32 15.24 8.57
C THR A 452 -19.07 13.92 7.86
N SER A 453 -19.33 12.78 8.49
CA SER A 453 -19.14 11.44 7.93
C SER A 453 -20.06 11.24 6.73
N SER A 454 -21.33 11.63 6.83
CA SER A 454 -22.27 11.59 5.70
C SER A 454 -21.78 12.45 4.54
N GLU A 455 -21.41 13.71 4.79
CA GLU A 455 -20.87 14.60 3.75
C GLU A 455 -19.57 14.08 3.15
N PHE A 456 -18.66 13.56 3.98
CA PHE A 456 -17.39 13.02 3.55
C PHE A 456 -17.57 11.79 2.66
N MET A 457 -18.47 10.88 3.05
CA MET A 457 -18.80 9.70 2.24
C MET A 457 -19.45 10.12 0.92
N ASN A 458 -20.37 11.07 0.95
CA ASN A 458 -21.01 11.62 -0.25
C ASN A 458 -20.02 12.36 -1.16
N ALA A 459 -19.11 13.16 -0.61
CA ALA A 459 -18.07 13.87 -1.35
C ALA A 459 -17.06 12.90 -1.98
N ARG A 460 -16.74 11.82 -1.27
CA ARG A 460 -15.84 10.79 -1.76
C ARG A 460 -16.49 9.96 -2.88
N GLU A 461 -17.79 9.70 -2.78
CA GLU A 461 -18.58 9.06 -3.84
C GLU A 461 -18.75 9.97 -5.07
N SER A 462 -19.00 11.27 -4.87
CA SER A 462 -19.12 12.22 -5.97
C SER A 462 -17.79 12.43 -6.69
N ASP A 463 -16.67 12.54 -5.96
CA ASP A 463 -15.33 12.63 -6.56
C ASP A 463 -14.96 11.33 -7.31
N LEU A 464 -15.37 10.16 -6.80
CA LEU A 464 -15.27 8.89 -7.53
C LEU A 464 -16.13 8.88 -8.80
N THR A 465 -17.32 9.47 -8.77
CA THR A 465 -18.26 9.52 -9.90
C THR A 465 -17.80 10.49 -10.98
N VAL A 466 -17.36 11.69 -10.59
CA VAL A 466 -16.74 12.68 -11.49
C VAL A 466 -15.50 12.08 -12.15
N LYS A 467 -14.63 11.40 -11.38
CA LYS A 467 -13.46 10.70 -11.95
C LYS A 467 -13.86 9.61 -12.94
N LYS A 468 -14.92 8.84 -12.67
CA LYS A 468 -15.48 7.86 -13.64
C LYS A 468 -16.00 8.53 -14.91
N HIS A 469 -16.67 9.68 -14.80
CA HIS A 469 -17.22 10.39 -15.96
C HIS A 469 -16.12 11.05 -16.82
N ILE A 470 -15.11 11.64 -16.19
CA ILE A 470 -13.90 12.14 -16.89
C ILE A 470 -13.19 10.99 -17.59
N LEU A 471 -13.12 9.82 -16.96
CA LEU A 471 -12.54 8.62 -17.56
C LEU A 471 -13.34 8.12 -18.76
N ALA A 472 -14.67 8.04 -18.65
CA ALA A 472 -15.54 7.62 -19.74
C ALA A 472 -15.49 8.59 -20.92
N SER A 473 -15.49 9.90 -20.67
CA SER A 473 -15.39 10.92 -21.72
C SER A 473 -14.02 10.92 -22.40
N GLN A 474 -12.93 10.65 -21.68
CA GLN A 474 -11.59 10.49 -22.28
C GLN A 474 -11.49 9.23 -23.15
N ALA A 475 -12.18 8.15 -22.78
CA ALA A 475 -12.21 6.91 -23.59
C ALA A 475 -13.03 7.05 -24.89
N VAL A 476 -14.03 7.94 -24.93
CA VAL A 476 -14.85 8.20 -26.13
C VAL A 476 -14.19 9.23 -27.06
N ALA A 477 -13.31 10.07 -26.55
CA ALA A 477 -12.66 11.14 -27.31
C ALA A 477 -11.36 10.73 -28.02
N GLU A 478 -10.93 9.46 -27.96
CA GLU A 478 -9.87 8.98 -28.85
C GLU A 478 -10.46 8.85 -30.27
N PRO A 479 -10.07 9.73 -31.22
CA PRO A 479 -10.60 9.64 -32.57
C PRO A 479 -10.15 8.33 -33.18
N THR A 480 -11.12 7.54 -33.63
CA THR A 480 -10.89 6.48 -34.62
C THR A 480 -10.34 7.16 -35.86
N VAL A 481 -9.01 7.29 -35.94
CA VAL A 481 -8.32 7.71 -37.15
C VAL A 481 -8.52 6.56 -38.13
N SER A 482 -9.64 6.65 -38.85
CA SER A 482 -9.91 5.86 -40.05
C SER A 482 -8.76 6.10 -41.01
N ALA A 483 -7.88 5.12 -41.12
CA ALA A 483 -6.83 5.09 -42.11
C ALA A 483 -7.47 4.96 -43.50
N ALA A 484 -7.81 6.10 -44.11
CA ALA A 484 -8.01 6.16 -45.54
C ALA A 484 -6.66 5.93 -46.21
N MET A 485 -6.43 4.70 -46.69
CA MET A 485 -5.31 4.39 -47.58
C MET A 485 -5.55 5.04 -48.95
N PRO A 486 -4.57 5.77 -49.51
CA PRO A 486 -4.62 6.15 -50.92
C PRO A 486 -4.28 4.93 -51.77
N PHE A 487 -5.21 4.53 -52.65
CA PHE A 487 -4.90 3.66 -53.77
C PHE A 487 -4.07 4.45 -54.79
N SER A 488 -2.86 3.98 -55.08
CA SER A 488 -2.13 4.24 -56.32
C SER A 488 -1.39 2.98 -56.73
#